data_AF-A0A5E4AE75-F1
#
_entry.id   AF-A0A5E4AE75-F1
#
_cell.length_a   1.000
_cell.length_b   1.000
_cell.length_c   1.000
_cell.angle_alpha   90.00
_cell.angle_beta   90.00
_cell.angle_gamma   90.00
#
_symmetry.space_group_name_H-M   'P 1'
#
loop_
_entity.id
_entity.type
_entity.pdbx_description
1 polymer ?
#
loop_
_entity_poly.entity_id
_entity_poly.type
_entity_poly.pdbx_seq_one_letter_code
_entity_poly.pdbx_strand_id
1 'polypeptide(L)'
;MLYEQPNYLGGQYFLRRGDYPDYQQWMGLSDSIRSCRLIPHSSSHRIRIYEREDYRGQMVEITEDCSSLQDRFHFSDIHSFHVLEGYWVLYELPNYRGRQYLLRPGEYRRYVDWGALSARVGSLRRVIDFY
;
A
#
# COMPACT_ATOMS: atom_id res chain seq x y z
N MET A 1 -10.77 -1.28 -3.32
CA MET A 1 -9.57 -1.21 -4.19
C MET A 1 -9.99 -1.47 -5.61
N LEU A 2 -9.64 -0.59 -6.54
CA LEU A 2 -9.85 -0.76 -7.97
C LEU A 2 -8.55 -1.13 -8.68
N TYR A 3 -8.65 -1.88 -9.78
CA TYR A 3 -7.52 -2.36 -10.57
C TYR A 3 -7.76 -2.15 -12.07
N GLU A 4 -6.72 -1.73 -12.78
CA GLU A 4 -6.79 -1.46 -14.22
C GLU A 4 -6.87 -2.70 -15.09
N GLN A 5 -6.39 -3.85 -14.59
CA GLN A 5 -6.39 -5.12 -15.31
C GLN A 5 -7.29 -6.15 -14.61
N PRO A 6 -7.72 -7.21 -15.33
CA PRO A 6 -8.39 -8.35 -14.71
C PRO A 6 -7.50 -9.02 -13.66
N ASN A 7 -8.08 -9.85 -12.80
CA ASN A 7 -7.37 -10.66 -11.81
C ASN A 7 -6.53 -9.86 -10.78
N TYR A 8 -6.96 -8.65 -10.43
CA TYR A 8 -6.31 -7.79 -9.43
C TYR A 8 -4.89 -7.37 -9.83
N LEU A 9 -4.68 -7.12 -11.13
CA LEU A 9 -3.38 -6.73 -11.70
C LEU A 9 -3.40 -5.27 -12.19
N GLY A 10 -2.22 -4.74 -12.52
CA GLY A 10 -2.05 -3.40 -13.09
C GLY A 10 -2.11 -2.27 -12.06
N GLY A 11 -2.39 -1.05 -12.55
CA GLY A 11 -2.57 0.13 -11.72
C GLY A 11 -3.66 -0.07 -10.67
N GLN A 12 -3.42 0.45 -9.48
CA GLN A 12 -4.15 0.15 -8.26
C GLN A 12 -4.61 1.46 -7.60
N TYR A 13 -5.90 1.55 -7.26
CA TYR A 13 -6.50 2.76 -6.72
C TYR A 13 -7.31 2.47 -5.45
N PHE A 14 -6.92 3.09 -4.35
CA PHE A 14 -7.61 3.02 -3.06
C PHE A 14 -8.72 4.06 -2.99
N LEU A 15 -9.94 3.59 -2.73
CA LEU A 15 -11.12 4.42 -2.55
C LEU A 15 -11.65 4.20 -1.13
N ARG A 16 -12.14 5.28 -0.52
CA ARG A 16 -12.93 5.24 0.71
C ARG A 16 -14.40 5.49 0.35
N ARG A 17 -15.28 5.37 1.33
CA ARG A 17 -16.67 5.82 1.17
C ARG A 17 -16.69 7.29 0.71
N GLY A 18 -17.44 7.56 -0.36
CA GLY A 18 -17.58 8.88 -0.95
C GLY A 18 -18.09 8.80 -2.37
N ASP A 19 -18.44 9.96 -2.92
CA ASP A 19 -18.83 10.10 -4.32
C ASP A 19 -17.61 10.54 -5.14
N TYR A 20 -17.36 9.84 -6.25
CA TYR A 20 -16.24 10.12 -7.15
C TYR A 20 -16.78 10.35 -8.57
N PRO A 21 -17.19 11.59 -8.91
CA PRO A 21 -17.71 11.96 -10.23
C PRO A 21 -16.82 11.60 -11.42
N ASP A 22 -15.50 11.52 -11.21
CA ASP A 22 -14.51 11.28 -12.25
C ASP A 22 -13.31 10.47 -11.71
N TYR A 23 -12.51 9.93 -12.63
CA TYR A 23 -11.41 9.05 -12.27
C TYR A 23 -10.23 9.78 -11.62
N GLN A 24 -10.08 11.08 -11.87
CA GLN A 24 -9.03 11.91 -11.28
C GLN A 24 -9.21 12.00 -9.75
N GLN A 25 -10.45 11.96 -9.25
CA GLN A 25 -10.74 12.01 -7.81
C GLN A 25 -10.26 10.77 -7.03
N TRP A 26 -10.10 9.61 -7.68
CA TRP A 26 -9.44 8.44 -7.07
C TRP A 26 -7.98 8.29 -7.49
N MET A 27 -7.39 9.33 -8.07
CA MET A 27 -6.03 9.36 -8.61
C MET A 27 -5.82 8.41 -9.81
N GLY A 28 -6.87 8.10 -10.56
CA GLY A 28 -6.81 7.32 -11.79
C GLY A 28 -5.97 8.02 -12.86
N LEU A 29 -5.16 7.24 -13.59
CA LEU A 29 -4.52 7.70 -14.83
C LEU A 29 -5.41 7.47 -16.06
N SER A 30 -6.40 6.59 -15.94
CA SER A 30 -7.41 6.27 -16.95
C SER A 30 -8.73 5.91 -16.28
N ASP A 31 -9.78 5.78 -17.08
CA ASP A 31 -11.10 5.27 -16.69
C ASP A 31 -11.20 3.73 -16.76
N SER A 32 -10.13 3.04 -17.15
CA SER A 32 -10.12 1.58 -17.28
C SER A 32 -10.08 0.89 -15.93
N ILE A 33 -11.23 0.36 -15.49
CA ILE A 33 -11.34 -0.49 -14.30
C ILE A 33 -11.83 -1.88 -14.72
N ARG A 34 -11.00 -2.91 -14.50
CA ARG A 34 -11.27 -4.28 -14.98
C ARG A 34 -11.38 -5.32 -13.88
N SER A 35 -11.01 -4.97 -12.65
CA SER A 35 -11.35 -5.77 -11.47
C SER A 35 -11.38 -4.89 -10.21
N CYS A 36 -12.05 -5.37 -9.17
CA CYS A 36 -12.17 -4.66 -7.91
C CYS A 36 -12.12 -5.62 -6.73
N ARG A 37 -11.70 -5.12 -5.56
CA ARG A 37 -11.63 -5.86 -4.31
C ARG A 37 -12.22 -5.03 -3.19
N LEU A 38 -13.22 -5.58 -2.51
CA LEU A 38 -13.68 -5.08 -1.22
C LEU A 38 -12.59 -5.34 -0.16
N ILE A 39 -12.23 -4.32 0.61
CA ILE A 39 -11.23 -4.45 1.68
C ILE A 39 -11.98 -4.64 3.00
N PRO A 40 -11.79 -5.76 3.72
CA PRO A 40 -12.43 -5.99 5.00
C PRO A 40 -12.03 -4.94 6.04
N HIS A 41 -12.98 -4.59 6.91
CA HIS A 41 -12.71 -3.76 8.08
C HIS A 41 -11.70 -4.45 9.01
N SER A 42 -10.82 -3.66 9.63
CA SER A 42 -9.80 -4.14 10.57
C SER A 42 -9.83 -3.29 11.83
N SER A 43 -9.90 -3.93 13.00
CA SER A 43 -9.92 -3.26 14.31
C SER A 43 -8.55 -2.77 14.75
N SER A 44 -7.49 -3.38 14.21
CA SER A 44 -6.11 -3.03 14.50
C SER A 44 -5.24 -3.13 13.25
N HIS A 45 -4.13 -2.41 13.28
CA HIS A 45 -3.19 -2.34 12.17
C HIS A 45 -1.77 -2.41 12.71
N ARG A 46 -0.98 -3.34 12.16
CA ARG A 46 0.41 -3.51 12.52
C ARG A 46 1.19 -4.10 11.36
N ILE A 47 2.27 -3.44 10.97
CA ILE A 47 3.15 -3.87 9.88
C ILE A 47 4.61 -3.75 10.31
N ARG A 48 5.42 -4.73 9.93
CA ARG A 48 6.88 -4.65 10.01
C ARG A 48 7.44 -4.42 8.62
N ILE A 49 8.36 -3.48 8.53
CA ILE A 49 9.06 -3.13 7.29
C ILE A 49 10.54 -3.44 7.48
N TYR A 50 11.19 -3.93 6.43
CA TYR A 50 12.57 -4.40 6.48
C TYR A 50 13.39 -3.80 5.33
N GLU A 51 14.59 -3.36 5.67
CA GLU A 51 15.55 -2.78 4.73
C GLU A 51 15.97 -3.77 3.62
N ARG A 52 16.02 -5.08 3.90
CA ARG A 52 16.47 -6.09 2.93
C ARG A 52 15.40 -7.16 2.67
N GLU A 53 15.62 -7.93 1.61
CA GLU A 53 14.79 -9.09 1.27
C GLU A 53 14.86 -10.17 2.36
N ASP A 54 13.83 -11.01 2.43
CA ASP A 54 13.70 -12.12 3.39
C ASP A 54 13.80 -11.66 4.86
N TYR A 55 13.23 -10.50 5.19
CA TYR A 55 13.13 -9.99 6.57
C TYR A 55 14.48 -9.69 7.22
N ARG A 56 15.48 -9.31 6.42
CA ARG A 56 16.83 -8.98 6.87
C ARG A 56 17.05 -7.47 6.97
N GLY A 57 18.17 -7.10 7.60
CA GLY A 57 18.58 -5.71 7.78
C GLY A 57 17.83 -5.01 8.90
N GLN A 58 17.81 -3.67 8.87
CA GLN A 58 17.07 -2.89 9.84
C GLN A 58 15.56 -3.15 9.71
N MET A 59 14.89 -3.28 10.86
CA MET A 59 13.45 -3.52 10.95
C MET A 59 12.80 -2.41 11.78
N VAL A 60 11.67 -1.89 11.31
CA VAL A 60 10.80 -1.05 12.14
C VAL A 60 9.36 -1.54 12.07
N GLU A 61 8.66 -1.41 13.20
CA GLU A 61 7.24 -1.74 13.33
C GLU A 61 6.40 -0.45 13.31
N ILE A 62 5.33 -0.46 12.53
CA ILE A 62 4.43 0.68 12.32
C ILE A 62 3.00 0.24 12.63
N THR A 63 2.30 1.05 13.45
CA THR A 63 0.90 0.87 13.83
C THR A 63 0.01 2.06 13.45
N GLU A 64 0.62 3.08 12.85
CA GLU A 64 -0.03 4.33 12.45
C GLU A 64 0.30 4.68 11.00
N ASP A 65 -0.38 5.68 10.44
CA ASP A 65 -0.06 6.17 9.12
C ASP A 65 1.34 6.82 9.12
N CYS A 66 2.06 6.71 8.00
CA CYS A 66 3.38 7.27 7.82
C CYS A 66 3.43 8.00 6.47
N SER A 67 3.44 9.34 6.50
CA SER A 67 3.48 10.18 5.31
C SER A 67 4.85 10.24 4.63
N SER A 68 5.94 9.90 5.34
CA SER A 68 7.29 9.86 4.79
C SER A 68 8.14 8.85 5.56
N LEU A 69 8.48 7.74 4.91
CA LEU A 69 9.36 6.71 5.47
C LEU A 69 10.81 7.19 5.54
N GLN A 70 11.24 8.00 4.57
CA GLN A 70 12.57 8.58 4.54
C GLN A 70 12.78 9.55 5.71
N ASP A 71 11.81 10.40 6.03
CA ASP A 71 11.97 11.37 7.11
C ASP A 71 11.87 10.71 8.49
N ARG A 72 11.00 9.68 8.63
CA ARG A 72 10.76 9.02 9.91
C ARG A 72 11.80 7.95 10.26
N PHE A 73 12.33 7.24 9.26
CA PHE A 73 13.19 6.07 9.47
C PHE A 73 14.45 6.04 8.61
N HIS A 74 14.68 7.07 7.77
CA HIS A 74 15.81 7.12 6.83
C HIS A 74 15.86 5.97 5.81
N PHE A 75 14.70 5.39 5.50
CA PHE A 75 14.56 4.38 4.46
C PHE A 75 14.10 5.01 3.14
N SER A 76 14.88 4.80 2.07
CA SER A 76 14.48 5.13 0.70
C SER A 76 13.89 3.92 -0.05
N ASP A 77 14.42 2.73 0.24
CA ASP A 77 14.03 1.47 -0.39
C ASP A 77 13.63 0.47 0.70
N ILE A 78 12.52 -0.23 0.49
CA ILE A 78 12.03 -1.28 1.37
C ILE A 78 11.84 -2.54 0.57
N HIS A 79 12.49 -3.60 1.03
CA HIS A 79 12.61 -4.83 0.26
C HIS A 79 11.71 -5.94 0.79
N SER A 80 11.29 -5.92 2.05
CA SER A 80 10.33 -6.91 2.55
C SER A 80 9.39 -6.35 3.62
N PHE A 81 8.21 -6.97 3.74
CA PHE A 81 7.17 -6.62 4.68
C PHE A 81 6.61 -7.85 5.40
N HIS A 82 6.18 -7.64 6.63
CA HIS A 82 5.28 -8.55 7.32
C HIS A 82 4.08 -7.77 7.83
N VAL A 83 2.92 -7.95 7.19
CA VAL A 83 1.66 -7.37 7.64
C VAL A 83 1.07 -8.29 8.70
N LEU A 84 1.24 -7.91 9.95
CA LEU A 84 0.77 -8.69 11.10
C LEU A 84 -0.74 -8.52 11.29
N GLU A 85 -1.22 -7.29 11.15
CA GLU A 85 -2.61 -6.93 11.39
C GLU A 85 -3.09 -5.85 10.42
N GLY A 86 -4.36 -5.98 10.05
CA GLY A 86 -5.08 -5.02 9.21
C GLY A 86 -4.63 -4.97 7.76
N TYR A 87 -5.30 -4.14 6.98
CA TYR A 87 -4.95 -3.85 5.59
C TYR A 87 -4.26 -2.50 5.50
N TRP A 88 -3.28 -2.42 4.61
CA TRP A 88 -2.48 -1.20 4.39
C TRP A 88 -2.44 -0.85 2.92
N VAL A 89 -2.29 0.43 2.62
CA VAL A 89 -1.98 0.93 1.29
C VAL A 89 -0.58 1.52 1.32
N LEU A 90 0.29 0.94 0.52
CA LEU A 90 1.64 1.42 0.27
C LEU A 90 1.63 2.37 -0.91
N TYR A 91 2.37 3.46 -0.80
CA TYR A 91 2.53 4.46 -1.84
C TYR A 91 4.00 4.60 -2.23
N GLU A 92 4.26 4.62 -3.53
CA GLU A 92 5.62 4.76 -4.09
C GLU A 92 6.29 6.08 -3.66
N LEU A 93 5.52 7.15 -3.49
CA LEU A 93 6.04 8.47 -3.12
C LEU A 93 5.55 8.90 -1.72
N PRO A 94 6.26 9.86 -1.08
CA PRO A 94 5.79 10.48 0.15
C PRO A 94 4.44 11.17 -0.03
N ASN A 95 3.77 11.44 1.09
CA ASN A 95 2.48 12.12 1.17
C ASN A 95 1.35 11.43 0.38
N TYR A 96 1.39 10.09 0.36
CA TYR A 96 0.35 9.24 -0.23
C TYR A 96 0.15 9.46 -1.73
N ARG A 97 1.26 9.55 -2.47
CA ARG A 97 1.29 9.82 -3.92
C ARG A 97 1.95 8.70 -4.71
N GLY A 98 1.81 8.76 -6.03
CA GLY A 98 2.39 7.78 -6.95
C GLY A 98 1.57 6.49 -6.98
N ARG A 99 2.22 5.40 -7.39
CA ARG A 99 1.57 4.08 -7.47
C ARG A 99 1.18 3.59 -6.08
N GLN A 100 0.04 2.91 -6.01
CA GLN A 100 -0.55 2.41 -4.78
C GLN A 100 -0.51 0.88 -4.80
N TYR A 101 -0.31 0.25 -3.65
CA TYR A 101 -0.28 -1.21 -3.54
C TYR A 101 -1.04 -1.63 -2.29
N LEU A 102 -2.05 -2.48 -2.47
CA LEU A 102 -2.79 -3.05 -1.35
C LEU A 102 -1.97 -4.16 -0.68
N LEU A 103 -1.60 -3.94 0.57
CA LEU A 103 -0.97 -4.94 1.42
C LEU A 103 -2.04 -5.58 2.32
N ARG A 104 -2.08 -6.91 2.30
CA ARG A 104 -3.00 -7.76 3.07
C ARG A 104 -2.21 -8.42 4.20
N PRO A 105 -2.86 -8.88 5.28
CA PRO A 105 -2.19 -9.70 6.28
C PRO A 105 -1.40 -10.85 5.64
N GLY A 106 -0.12 -10.97 6.00
CA GLY A 106 0.78 -11.96 5.43
C GLY A 106 2.21 -11.48 5.22
N GLU A 107 2.96 -12.36 4.56
CA GLU A 107 4.40 -12.30 4.35
C GLU A 107 4.72 -11.82 2.92
N TYR A 108 5.61 -10.83 2.81
CA TYR A 108 6.12 -10.31 1.54
C TYR A 108 7.65 -10.24 1.59
N ARG A 109 8.35 -11.10 0.85
CA ARG A 109 9.81 -11.26 0.96
C ARG A 109 10.60 -10.35 0.02
N ARG A 110 9.93 -9.85 -1.02
CA ARG A 110 10.51 -9.01 -2.08
C ARG A 110 9.43 -8.17 -2.76
N TYR A 111 9.83 -7.12 -3.47
CA TYR A 111 8.90 -6.12 -4.03
C TYR A 111 7.90 -6.63 -5.07
N VAL A 112 8.24 -7.72 -5.75
CA VAL A 112 7.32 -8.38 -6.67
C VAL A 112 6.12 -9.02 -5.96
N ASP A 113 6.23 -9.34 -4.66
CA ASP A 113 5.17 -10.03 -3.92
C ASP A 113 3.95 -9.12 -3.67
N TRP A 114 4.14 -7.80 -3.66
CA TRP A 114 3.05 -6.81 -3.61
C TRP A 114 2.73 -6.19 -4.98
N GLY A 115 3.34 -6.69 -6.05
CA GLY A 115 3.08 -6.27 -7.43
C GLY A 115 3.77 -4.96 -7.84
N ALA A 116 4.81 -4.53 -7.12
CA ALA A 116 5.59 -3.36 -7.52
C ALA A 116 6.66 -3.70 -8.57
N LEU A 117 7.11 -2.66 -9.29
CA LEU A 117 8.23 -2.74 -10.24
C LEU A 117 9.58 -2.40 -9.62
N SER A 118 9.59 -1.85 -8.41
CA SER A 118 10.80 -1.45 -7.67
C SER A 118 10.55 -1.52 -6.17
N ALA A 119 11.62 -1.44 -5.38
CA ALA A 119 11.60 -1.40 -3.93
C ALA A 119 11.33 0.01 -3.36
N ARG A 120 11.02 1.01 -4.20
CA ARG A 120 10.80 2.39 -3.75
C ARG A 120 9.50 2.50 -2.99
N VAL A 121 9.58 3.04 -1.77
CA VAL A 121 8.41 3.24 -0.91
C VAL A 121 8.53 4.56 -0.18
N GLY A 122 7.55 5.45 -0.37
CA GLY A 122 7.57 6.78 0.22
C GLY A 122 6.61 6.93 1.40
N SER A 123 5.46 6.27 1.39
CA SER A 123 4.48 6.39 2.48
C SER A 123 3.59 5.16 2.64
N LEU A 124 3.00 5.01 3.83
CA LEU A 124 2.12 3.91 4.23
C LEU A 124 0.88 4.47 4.92
N ARG A 125 -0.29 3.94 4.56
CA ARG A 125 -1.57 4.32 5.16
C ARG A 125 -2.36 3.09 5.61
N ARG A 126 -2.96 3.15 6.78
CA ARG A 126 -3.91 2.14 7.25
C ARG A 126 -5.22 2.24 6.47
N VAL A 127 -5.79 1.09 6.12
CA VAL A 127 -7.14 1.06 5.59
C VAL A 127 -8.12 1.09 6.75
N ILE A 128 -8.72 2.25 6.96
CA ILE A 128 -9.76 2.51 7.96
C ILE A 128 -10.98 3.00 7.20
N ASP A 129 -12.14 2.41 7.48
CA ASP A 129 -13.42 2.92 7.02
C ASP A 129 -14.08 3.66 8.20
N PHE A 130 -14.44 4.93 8.00
CA PHE A 130 -15.19 5.69 9.00
C PHE A 130 -16.67 5.38 8.78
N TYR A 131 -17.30 4.73 9.75
CA TYR A 131 -18.74 4.43 9.74
C TYR A 131 -19.58 5.70 9.89
#